data_AF-A0A6M4GWN3-F1
#
_entry.id   AF-A0A6M4GWN3-F1
#
_cell.length_a   1.000
_cell.length_b   1.000
_cell.length_c   1.000
_cell.angle_alpha   90.00
_cell.angle_beta   90.00
_cell.angle_gamma   90.00
#
_symmetry.space_group_name_H-M   'P 1'
#
loop_
_entity.id
_entity.type
_entity.pdbx_description
1 polymer ?
#
loop_
_entity_poly.entity_id
_entity_poly.type
_entity_poly.pdbx_seq_one_letter_code
_entity_poly.pdbx_strand_id
1 'polypeptide(L)'
;MRIALIALCASSGLACAQAFVDLDRPGVLENLARDNPARYQKITAILDAAAVQPCETLPKLLNTDYDVTDTRCSPYLLMASFPPKRQIGFRLDDVSYTSNVVLVHFPQPKAHPAVPVHPVQPLAK
;
A
#
# COMPACT_ATOMS: atom_id res chain seq x y z
N MET A 1 -19.02 52.56 -7.16
CA MET A 1 -20.08 51.62 -6.74
C MET A 1 -19.83 50.30 -7.48
N ARG A 2 -19.37 49.26 -6.78
CA ARG A 2 -18.92 47.98 -7.38
C ARG A 2 -20.12 47.02 -7.48
N ILE A 3 -20.41 46.55 -8.70
CA ILE A 3 -21.45 45.54 -8.95
C ILE A 3 -20.86 44.18 -8.62
N ALA A 4 -21.38 43.53 -7.58
CA ALA A 4 -21.01 42.17 -7.20
C ALA A 4 -21.73 41.18 -8.12
N LEU A 5 -20.97 40.45 -8.93
CA LEU A 5 -21.44 39.26 -9.63
C LEU A 5 -21.45 38.10 -8.63
N ILE A 6 -22.64 37.74 -8.16
CA ILE A 6 -22.88 36.55 -7.36
C ILE A 6 -22.75 35.35 -8.31
N ALA A 7 -21.62 34.67 -8.26
CA ALA A 7 -21.43 33.40 -8.95
C ALA A 7 -22.28 32.33 -8.25
N LEU A 8 -23.39 31.98 -8.88
CA LEU A 8 -24.26 30.88 -8.51
C LEU A 8 -23.56 29.56 -8.88
N CYS A 9 -22.77 28.99 -7.97
CA CYS A 9 -22.22 27.65 -8.18
C CYS A 9 -23.35 26.64 -8.10
N ALA A 10 -23.83 26.19 -9.26
CA ALA A 10 -24.72 25.05 -9.40
C ALA A 10 -24.07 23.83 -8.74
N SER A 11 -24.71 23.32 -7.68
CA SER A 11 -24.34 22.10 -6.97
C SER A 11 -24.60 20.88 -7.88
N SER A 12 -23.68 20.66 -8.81
CA SER A 12 -23.61 19.41 -9.55
C SER A 12 -23.16 18.32 -8.57
N GLY A 13 -24.07 17.39 -8.27
CA GLY A 13 -23.76 16.15 -7.56
C GLY A 13 -22.78 15.31 -8.36
N LEU A 14 -21.51 15.71 -8.35
CA LEU A 14 -20.40 14.85 -8.72
C LEU A 14 -20.31 13.83 -7.60
N ALA A 15 -20.84 12.63 -7.85
CA ALA A 15 -20.29 11.45 -7.20
C ALA A 15 -18.80 11.47 -7.52
N CYS A 16 -17.99 11.99 -6.60
CA CYS A 16 -16.55 12.06 -6.75
C CYS A 16 -16.09 10.61 -6.87
N ALA A 17 -15.78 10.17 -8.08
CA ALA A 17 -15.28 8.83 -8.31
C ALA A 17 -14.04 8.69 -7.43
N GLN A 18 -14.13 7.84 -6.41
CA GLN A 18 -13.07 7.69 -5.42
C GLN A 18 -11.83 7.20 -6.17
N ALA A 19 -10.79 8.03 -6.24
CA ALA A 19 -9.61 7.70 -7.02
C ALA A 19 -8.89 6.53 -6.34
N PHE A 20 -8.61 5.48 -7.10
CA PHE A 20 -7.86 4.31 -6.62
C PHE A 20 -6.49 4.27 -7.28
N VAL A 21 -5.45 4.14 -6.46
CA VAL A 21 -4.05 4.16 -6.89
C VAL A 21 -3.35 2.90 -6.40
N ASP A 22 -2.84 2.11 -7.35
CA ASP A 22 -1.92 1.02 -7.07
C ASP A 22 -0.49 1.54 -7.07
N LEU A 23 0.12 1.58 -5.88
CA LEU A 23 1.48 2.12 -5.68
C LEU A 23 2.56 1.19 -6.23
N ASP A 24 2.24 -0.09 -6.47
CA ASP A 24 3.19 -1.05 -7.03
C ASP A 24 3.25 -0.98 -8.56
N ARG A 25 2.34 -0.22 -9.19
CA ARG A 25 2.34 -0.01 -10.63
C ARG A 25 3.60 0.81 -11.01
N PRO A 26 4.37 0.38 -12.03
CA PRO A 26 5.56 1.09 -12.47
C PRO A 26 5.28 2.57 -12.76
N GLY A 27 6.15 3.45 -12.27
CA GLY A 27 6.07 4.90 -12.50
C GLY A 27 5.13 5.67 -11.56
N VAL A 28 4.32 5.00 -10.74
CA VAL A 28 3.34 5.70 -9.87
C VAL A 28 4.04 6.49 -8.78
N LEU A 29 4.99 5.89 -8.07
CA LEU A 29 5.71 6.59 -7.00
C LEU A 29 6.62 7.69 -7.55
N GLU A 30 7.24 7.48 -8.71
CA GLU A 30 8.08 8.47 -9.38
C GLU A 30 7.25 9.68 -9.84
N ASN A 31 6.09 9.43 -10.44
CA ASN A 31 5.16 10.49 -10.81
C ASN A 31 4.65 11.23 -9.57
N LEU A 32 4.32 10.53 -8.50
CA LEU A 32 3.89 11.13 -7.25
C LEU A 32 4.99 12.00 -6.63
N ALA A 33 6.24 11.55 -6.64
CA ALA A 33 7.39 12.30 -6.15
C ALA A 33 7.62 13.59 -6.95
N ARG A 34 7.41 13.56 -8.27
CA ARG A 34 7.51 14.73 -9.15
C ARG A 34 6.34 15.70 -8.95
N ASP A 35 5.11 15.19 -8.92
CA ASP A 35 3.90 16.00 -9.00
C ASP A 35 3.43 16.50 -7.62
N ASN A 36 3.72 15.75 -6.55
CA ASN A 36 3.40 16.12 -5.17
C ASN A 36 4.41 15.51 -4.16
N PRO A 37 5.58 16.17 -3.97
CA PRO A 37 6.63 15.68 -3.09
C PRO A 37 6.19 15.44 -1.63
N ALA A 38 5.30 16.29 -1.11
CA ALA A 38 4.79 16.16 0.26
C ALA A 38 3.91 14.91 0.42
N ARG A 39 3.05 14.63 -0.57
CA ARG A 39 2.22 13.41 -0.56
C ARG A 39 3.06 12.16 -0.77
N TYR A 40 4.09 12.21 -1.60
CA TYR A 40 5.07 11.15 -1.72
C TYR A 40 5.73 10.83 -0.38
N GLN A 41 6.26 11.84 0.33
CA GLN A 41 6.87 11.65 1.66
C GLN A 41 5.90 11.01 2.66
N LYS A 42 4.64 11.46 2.70
CA LYS A 42 3.63 10.89 3.59
C LYS A 42 3.33 9.43 3.25
N ILE A 43 3.17 9.11 1.97
CA ILE A 43 2.92 7.74 1.51
C ILE A 43 4.11 6.83 1.83
N THR A 44 5.33 7.25 1.56
CA THR A 44 6.54 6.48 1.90
C THR A 44 6.60 6.19 3.41
N ALA A 45 6.33 7.17 4.26
CA ALA A 45 6.28 6.96 5.70
C ALA A 45 5.18 5.97 6.15
N ILE A 46 4.01 5.98 5.48
CA ILE A 46 2.94 5.00 5.70
C ILE A 46 3.40 3.59 5.30
N LEU A 47 4.06 3.44 4.14
CA LEU A 47 4.59 2.16 3.67
C LEU A 47 5.67 1.63 4.62
N ASP A 48 6.57 2.49 5.10
CA ASP A 48 7.59 2.14 6.07
C ASP A 48 6.97 1.67 7.38
N ALA A 49 6.00 2.41 7.94
CA ALA A 49 5.26 1.98 9.13
C ALA A 49 4.58 0.62 8.92
N ALA A 50 4.00 0.40 7.74
CA ALA A 50 3.41 -0.87 7.36
C ALA A 50 4.42 -1.99 7.05
N ALA A 51 5.72 -1.74 6.95
CA ALA A 51 6.71 -2.79 6.89
C ALA A 51 7.00 -3.41 8.27
N VAL A 52 6.74 -2.63 9.33
CA VAL A 52 7.14 -2.94 10.71
C VAL A 52 5.97 -3.30 11.61
N GLN A 53 4.85 -2.60 11.49
CA GLN A 53 3.76 -2.66 12.45
C GLN A 53 2.83 -3.86 12.20
N PRO A 54 2.38 -4.59 13.23
CA PRO A 54 1.33 -5.62 13.09
C PRO A 54 0.02 -5.05 12.51
N CYS A 55 -0.77 -5.87 11.80
CA CYS A 55 -2.05 -5.41 11.23
C CYS A 55 -3.06 -5.01 12.31
N GLU A 56 -2.91 -5.52 13.53
CA GLU A 56 -3.76 -5.24 14.68
C GLU A 56 -3.60 -3.79 15.17
N THR A 57 -2.38 -3.26 15.11
CA THR A 57 -2.06 -1.91 15.59
C THR A 57 -1.94 -0.88 14.46
N LEU A 58 -1.68 -1.34 13.23
CA LEU A 58 -1.47 -0.48 12.07
C LEU A 58 -2.64 0.50 11.81
N PRO A 59 -3.94 0.10 11.80
CA PRO A 59 -5.03 1.03 11.54
C PRO A 59 -5.08 2.20 12.52
N LYS A 60 -4.87 1.94 13.81
CA LYS A 60 -4.86 2.97 14.85
C LYS A 60 -3.68 3.93 14.67
N LEU A 61 -2.50 3.39 14.40
CA LEU A 61 -1.30 4.19 14.16
C LEU A 61 -1.46 5.07 12.90
N LEU A 62 -1.92 4.50 11.79
CA LEU A 62 -2.11 5.25 10.55
C LEU A 62 -3.17 6.36 10.69
N ASN A 63 -4.24 6.09 11.44
CA ASN A 63 -5.24 7.11 11.71
C ASN A 63 -4.68 8.26 12.57
N THR A 64 -3.96 7.93 13.65
CA THR A 64 -3.47 8.94 14.60
C THR A 64 -2.34 9.79 14.03
N ASP A 65 -1.39 9.15 13.33
CA ASP A 65 -0.13 9.80 12.96
C ASP A 65 -0.16 10.38 11.54
N TYR A 66 -1.06 9.87 10.67
CA TYR A 66 -1.08 10.21 9.25
C TYR A 66 -2.45 10.66 8.73
N ASP A 67 -3.48 10.74 9.59
CA ASP A 67 -4.85 11.07 9.21
C ASP A 67 -5.39 10.17 8.08
N VAL A 68 -5.01 8.89 8.16
CA VAL A 68 -5.44 7.87 7.21
C VAL A 68 -6.73 7.21 7.72
N THR A 69 -7.63 6.91 6.79
CA THR A 69 -8.90 6.23 7.05
C THR A 69 -8.98 4.94 6.25
N ASP A 70 -9.98 4.11 6.54
CA ASP A 70 -10.29 2.89 5.79
C ASP A 70 -9.09 1.94 5.58
N THR A 71 -8.20 1.88 6.57
CA THR A 71 -7.03 0.99 6.55
C THR A 71 -7.46 -0.47 6.51
N ARG A 72 -7.02 -1.19 5.48
CA ARG A 72 -7.18 -2.62 5.28
C ARG A 72 -5.82 -3.29 5.39
N CYS A 73 -5.70 -4.22 6.33
CA CYS A 73 -4.52 -5.05 6.54
C CYS A 73 -5.01 -6.42 7.01
N SER A 74 -4.65 -7.48 6.31
CA SER A 74 -5.04 -8.84 6.72
C SER A 74 -3.84 -9.55 7.37
N PRO A 75 -3.88 -9.82 8.68
CA PRO A 75 -2.74 -10.43 9.38
C PRO A 75 -2.42 -11.85 8.89
N TYR A 76 -3.39 -12.51 8.27
CA TYR A 76 -3.29 -13.91 7.83
C TYR A 76 -3.03 -14.07 6.32
N LEU A 77 -3.04 -12.98 5.54
CA LEU A 77 -2.79 -13.02 4.10
C LEU A 77 -1.41 -12.47 3.78
N LEU A 78 -0.43 -13.36 3.87
CA LEU A 78 0.94 -13.11 3.42
C LEU A 78 1.14 -13.69 2.03
N MET A 79 1.81 -12.94 1.18
CA MET A 79 2.23 -13.42 -0.13
C MET A 79 3.41 -14.36 0.05
N ALA A 80 3.38 -15.50 -0.65
CA ALA A 80 4.46 -16.48 -0.67
C ALA A 80 5.66 -15.95 -1.48
N SER A 81 6.37 -14.97 -0.91
CA SER A 81 7.59 -14.37 -1.46
C SER A 81 8.71 -14.42 -0.44
N PHE A 82 9.96 -14.28 -0.91
CA PHE A 82 11.13 -14.11 -0.04
C PHE A 82 11.83 -12.79 -0.41
N PRO A 83 11.82 -11.77 0.48
CA PRO A 83 11.16 -11.72 1.78
C PRO A 83 9.61 -11.71 1.69
N PRO A 84 8.89 -12.06 2.78
CA PRO A 84 7.43 -12.08 2.76
C PRO A 84 6.86 -10.67 2.57
N LYS A 85 5.77 -10.60 1.81
CA LYS A 85 5.02 -9.36 1.58
C LYS A 85 3.61 -9.49 2.12
N ARG A 86 2.99 -8.36 2.43
CA ARG A 86 1.55 -8.26 2.69
C ARG A 86 0.94 -7.13 1.87
N GLN A 87 -0.30 -7.30 1.46
CA GLN A 87 -1.04 -6.19 0.86
C GLN A 87 -1.60 -5.31 1.98
N ILE A 88 -1.48 -3.99 1.80
CA ILE A 88 -2.21 -3.00 2.58
C ILE A 88 -3.07 -2.16 1.64
N GLY A 89 -4.23 -1.74 2.12
CA GLY A 89 -5.04 -0.70 1.50
C GLY A 89 -5.30 0.41 2.50
N PHE A 90 -5.37 1.66 2.06
CA PHE A 90 -5.67 2.78 2.95
C PHE A 90 -6.21 3.99 2.18
N ARG A 91 -6.93 4.87 2.86
CA ARG A 91 -7.42 6.11 2.27
C ARG A 91 -6.75 7.32 2.89
N LEU A 92 -6.25 8.19 2.02
CA LEU A 92 -5.68 9.49 2.39
C LEU A 92 -6.42 10.56 1.59
N ASP A 93 -7.10 11.45 2.32
CA ASP A 93 -8.10 12.37 1.77
C ASP A 93 -9.20 11.59 1.00
N ASP A 94 -9.42 11.90 -0.28
CA ASP A 94 -10.40 11.23 -1.14
C ASP A 94 -9.77 10.14 -2.05
N VAL A 95 -8.49 9.79 -1.81
CA VAL A 95 -7.75 8.83 -2.64
C VAL A 95 -7.47 7.55 -1.85
N SER A 96 -7.87 6.42 -2.43
CA SER A 96 -7.57 5.09 -1.92
C SER A 96 -6.29 4.56 -2.57
N TYR A 97 -5.39 4.03 -1.74
CA TYR A 97 -4.12 3.46 -2.15
C TYR A 97 -4.06 1.97 -1.82
N THR A 98 -3.32 1.21 -2.63
CA THR A 98 -2.92 -0.16 -2.32
C THR A 98 -1.43 -0.35 -2.58
N SER A 99 -0.78 -1.23 -1.81
CA SER A 99 0.60 -1.65 -2.05
C SER A 99 0.90 -3.00 -1.39
N ASN A 100 1.83 -3.74 -1.97
CA ASN A 100 2.43 -4.95 -1.41
C ASN A 100 3.73 -4.59 -0.67
N VAL A 101 3.64 -4.48 0.65
CA VAL A 101 4.74 -4.07 1.52
C VAL A 101 5.58 -5.27 1.94
N VAL A 102 6.91 -5.13 1.84
CA VAL A 102 7.88 -6.11 2.32
C VAL A 102 7.98 -6.03 3.84
N LEU A 103 7.89 -7.17 4.53
CA LEU A 103 7.96 -7.23 5.98
C LEU A 103 9.40 -7.38 6.47
N VAL A 104 9.85 -6.47 7.33
CA VAL A 104 11.25 -6.39 7.78
C VAL A 104 11.55 -7.20 9.06
N HIS A 105 10.53 -7.50 9.87
CA HIS A 105 10.69 -8.27 11.12
C HIS A 105 10.10 -9.68 11.06
N PHE A 106 9.85 -10.20 9.86
CA PHE A 106 9.43 -11.59 9.73
C PHE A 106 10.62 -12.52 10.01
N PRO A 107 10.51 -13.51 10.92
CA PRO A 107 11.58 -14.47 11.14
C PRO A 107 11.95 -15.09 9.79
N GLN A 108 13.18 -14.86 9.34
CA GLN A 108 13.68 -15.47 8.12
C GLN A 108 13.67 -16.99 8.36
N PRO A 109 13.04 -17.80 7.49
CA PRO A 109 13.25 -19.24 7.54
C PRO A 109 14.75 -19.49 7.58
N LYS A 110 15.22 -20.22 8.59
CA LYS A 110 16.61 -20.66 8.59
C LYS A 110 16.81 -21.41 7.28
N ALA A 111 17.81 -21.00 6.49
CA ALA A 111 18.15 -21.71 5.27
C ALA A 111 18.46 -23.16 5.66
N HIS A 112 17.53 -24.08 5.35
CA HIS A 112 17.84 -25.49 5.41
C HIS A 112 18.79 -25.78 4.25
N PRO A 113 19.88 -26.54 4.48
CA PRO A 113 20.75 -26.95 3.40
C PRO A 113 19.90 -27.59 2.30
N ALA A 114 20.18 -27.23 1.05
CA ALA A 114 19.52 -27.83 -0.09
C ALA A 114 19.64 -29.35 0.03
N VAL A 115 18.52 -30.04 0.17
CA VAL A 115 18.50 -31.50 0.10
C VAL A 115 18.92 -31.85 -1.33
N PRO A 116 19.98 -32.65 -1.54
CA PRO A 116 20.37 -33.08 -2.87
C PRO A 116 19.16 -33.77 -3.51
N VAL A 117 18.64 -33.19 -4.59
CA VAL A 117 17.57 -33.82 -5.36
C VAL A 117 18.22 -34.97 -6.10
N HIS A 118 17.95 -36.22 -5.68
CA HIS A 118 18.40 -37.38 -6.42
C HIS A 118 17.75 -37.36 -7.81
N PRO A 119 18.50 -37.63 -8.89
CA PRO A 119 17.92 -37.73 -10.23
C PRO A 119 16.79 -38.76 -10.22
N VAL A 120 15.60 -38.34 -10.63
CA VAL A 120 14.50 -39.27 -10.91
C VAL A 120 14.95 -40.12 -12.09
N GLN A 121 15.27 -41.39 -11.83
CA GLN A 121 15.57 -42.32 -12.92
C GLN A 121 14.31 -42.50 -13.77
N PRO A 122 14.40 -42.36 -15.10
CA PRO A 122 13.25 -42.61 -15.97
C PRO A 122 12.83 -44.08 -15.84
N LEU A 123 11.52 -44.30 -15.77
CA LEU A 123 10.92 -45.62 -15.76
C LEU A 123 11.30 -46.35 -17.06
N ALA A 124 12.07 -47.42 -16.95
CA ALA A 124 12.39 -48.27 -18.10
C ALA A 124 11.08 -48.87 -18.65
N LYS A 125 10.89 -48.76 -19.96
CA LYS A 125 9.75 -49.30 -20.71
C LYS A 125 9.98 -50.75 -21.07
#